data_AF-A0A9X2H832-F1
#
_entry.id   AF-A0A9X2H832-F1
#
_cell.length_a   1.000
_cell.length_b   1.000
_cell.length_c   1.000
_cell.angle_alpha   90.00
_cell.angle_beta   90.00
_cell.angle_gamma   90.00
#
_symmetry.space_group_name_H-M   'P 1'
#
loop_
_entity.id
_entity.type
_entity.pdbx_description
1 polymer ?
#
loop_
_entity_poly.entity_id
_entity_poly.type
_entity_poly.pdbx_seq_one_letter_code
_entity_poly.pdbx_strand_id
1 'polypeptide(L)'
;MSEIPPLDTVATATLAVGALFLLRYFLAMRRIWKIAGHRPSFQFGDYFRAMQRHAFGAALEPERRYAARQLIFGIVFAAAGLLLFAWLLATGAPVGVNV
;
A
#
# COMPACT_ATOMS: atom_id res chain seq x y z
N MET A 1 9.90 22.08 22.27
CA MET A 1 10.20 22.61 20.93
C MET A 1 10.10 21.43 19.98
N SER A 2 9.12 21.42 19.10
CA SER A 2 8.89 20.32 18.16
C SER A 2 9.98 20.39 17.09
N GLU A 3 11.05 19.62 17.22
CA GLU A 3 12.00 19.41 16.12
C GLU A 3 11.23 18.77 14.97
N ILE A 4 11.00 19.55 13.90
CA ILE A 4 10.42 19.04 12.68
C ILE A 4 11.50 18.15 12.05
N PRO A 5 11.25 16.84 11.90
CA PRO A 5 12.24 15.95 11.33
C PRO A 5 12.62 16.37 9.91
N PRO A 6 13.85 16.10 9.46
CA PRO A 6 14.29 16.38 8.09
C PRO A 6 13.31 15.82 7.05
N LEU A 7 13.01 16.59 5.99
CA LEU A 7 11.99 16.22 5.01
C LEU A 7 12.30 14.90 4.28
N ASP A 8 13.57 14.55 4.13
CA ASP A 8 14.08 13.27 3.63
C ASP A 8 13.68 12.10 4.54
N THR A 9 13.74 12.27 5.86
CA THR A 9 13.29 11.28 6.83
C THR A 9 11.77 11.12 6.77
N VAL A 10 11.02 12.21 6.59
CA VAL A 10 9.56 12.16 6.43
C VAL A 10 9.18 11.46 5.12
N ALA A 11 9.86 11.75 4.01
CA ALA A 11 9.59 11.14 2.72
C ALA A 11 9.85 9.62 2.74
N THR A 12 11.00 9.19 3.28
CA THR A 12 11.35 7.77 3.42
C THR A 12 10.41 7.04 4.36
N ALA A 13 10.07 7.63 5.52
CA ALA A 13 9.09 7.05 6.44
C ALA A 13 7.71 6.90 5.81
N THR A 14 7.25 7.91 5.06
CA THR A 14 5.95 7.86 4.37
C THR A 14 5.91 6.76 3.31
N LEU A 15 7.01 6.60 2.55
CA LEU A 15 7.14 5.54 1.55
C LEU A 15 7.19 4.15 2.21
N ALA A 16 7.96 3.99 3.29
CA ALA A 16 8.02 2.76 4.06
C ALA A 16 6.66 2.36 4.65
N VAL A 17 5.92 3.33 5.21
CA VAL A 17 4.55 3.10 5.70
C VAL A 17 3.62 2.68 4.56
N GLY A 18 3.69 3.35 3.41
CA GLY A 18 2.94 2.95 2.21
C GLY A 18 3.25 1.52 1.78
N ALA A 19 4.54 1.15 1.73
CA ALA A 19 4.99 -0.20 1.40
C ALA A 19 4.50 -1.26 2.41
N LEU A 20 4.52 -0.94 3.72
CA LEU A 20 3.99 -1.82 4.76
C LEU A 20 2.48 -2.05 4.62
N PHE A 21 1.72 -1.00 4.28
CA PHE A 21 0.28 -1.14 4.01
C PHE A 21 0.02 -2.00 2.77
N LEU A 22 0.80 -1.84 1.70
CA LEU A 22 0.72 -2.68 0.50
C LEU A 22 1.09 -4.15 0.80
N LEU A 23 2.13 -4.39 1.59
CA LEU A 23 2.52 -5.73 2.01
C LEU A 23 1.41 -6.37 2.87
N ARG A 24 0.82 -5.60 3.79
CA ARG A 24 -0.29 -6.07 4.62
C ARG A 24 -1.51 -6.42 3.78
N TYR A 25 -1.82 -5.61 2.77
CA TYR A 25 -2.86 -5.91 1.79
C TYR A 25 -2.57 -7.21 1.04
N PHE A 26 -1.34 -7.38 0.55
CA PHE A 26 -0.90 -8.57 -0.18
C PHE A 26 -1.07 -9.84 0.65
N LEU A 27 -0.69 -9.80 1.93
CA LEU A 27 -0.84 -10.94 2.85
C LEU A 27 -2.31 -11.24 3.15
N ALA A 28 -3.14 -10.22 3.37
CA ALA A 28 -4.57 -10.38 3.58
C ALA A 28 -5.24 -11.02 2.36
N MET A 29 -4.92 -10.52 1.16
CA MET A 29 -5.45 -11.06 -0.08
C MET A 29 -4.97 -12.50 -0.33
N ARG A 30 -3.70 -12.80 -0.07
CA ARG A 30 -3.14 -14.16 -0.17
C ARG A 30 -3.87 -15.14 0.76
N ARG A 31 -4.26 -14.69 1.96
CA ARG A 31 -5.07 -15.49 2.89
C ARG A 31 -6.46 -15.76 2.34
N ILE A 32 -7.15 -14.72 1.82
CA ILE A 32 -8.47 -14.85 1.22
C ILE A 32 -8.44 -15.81 0.02
N TRP A 33 -7.43 -15.71 -0.85
CA TRP A 33 -7.27 -16.62 -2.00
C TRP A 33 -7.04 -18.06 -1.61
N LYS A 34 -6.27 -18.31 -0.54
CA LYS A 34 -6.06 -19.65 -0.01
C LYS A 34 -7.37 -20.27 0.49
N ILE A 35 -8.26 -19.46 1.09
CA ILE A 35 -9.57 -19.91 1.59
C ILE A 35 -10.56 -20.10 0.44
N ALA A 36 -10.57 -19.21 -0.54
CA ALA A 36 -11.48 -19.25 -1.68
C ALA A 36 -11.13 -20.33 -2.72
N GLY A 37 -9.99 -21.02 -2.59
CA GLY A 37 -9.56 -22.06 -3.53
C GLY A 37 -9.17 -21.53 -4.91
N HIS A 38 -8.81 -20.25 -5.00
CA HIS A 38 -8.52 -19.58 -6.27
C HIS A 38 -7.23 -20.12 -6.90
N ARG A 39 -7.26 -20.46 -8.19
CA ARG A 39 -6.11 -21.04 -8.92
C ARG A 39 -4.93 -20.06 -8.98
N PRO A 40 -3.67 -20.55 -8.93
CA PRO A 40 -2.45 -19.73 -8.85
C PRO A 40 -2.04 -19.07 -10.18
N SER A 41 -2.96 -18.87 -11.13
CA SER A 41 -2.70 -18.05 -12.32
C SER A 41 -2.71 -16.57 -11.91
N PHE A 42 -1.65 -16.17 -11.22
CA PHE A 42 -1.36 -14.83 -10.73
C PHE A 42 -1.38 -13.83 -11.89
N GLN A 43 -2.50 -13.15 -12.12
CA GLN A 43 -2.53 -11.97 -12.97
C GLN A 43 -2.57 -10.72 -12.09
N PHE A 44 -1.76 -9.71 -12.43
CA PHE A 44 -1.78 -8.41 -11.73
C PHE A 44 -3.20 -7.80 -11.65
N GLY A 45 -4.08 -8.11 -12.60
CA GLY A 45 -5.48 -7.71 -12.58
C GLY A 45 -6.30 -8.30 -11.42
N ASP A 46 -5.93 -9.47 -10.89
CA ASP A 46 -6.62 -10.10 -9.75
C ASP A 46 -6.36 -9.37 -8.43
N TYR A 47 -5.31 -8.54 -8.35
CA TYR A 47 -5.09 -7.69 -7.18
C TYR A 47 -6.14 -6.60 -7.03
N PHE A 48 -6.81 -6.17 -8.10
CA PHE A 48 -7.91 -5.20 -7.99
C PHE A 48 -9.26 -5.87 -7.67
N ARG A 49 -9.30 -7.20 -7.57
CA ARG A 49 -10.53 -7.94 -7.31
C ARG A 49 -11.11 -7.66 -5.92
N ALA A 50 -10.32 -7.19 -4.94
CA ALA A 50 -10.89 -6.67 -3.68
C ALA A 50 -11.72 -5.40 -3.86
N MET A 51 -11.51 -4.62 -4.92
CA MET A 51 -12.40 -3.50 -5.23
C MET A 51 -13.72 -3.96 -5.84
N GLN A 52 -13.78 -5.14 -6.48
CA GLN A 52 -15.01 -5.69 -7.04
C GLN A 52 -15.94 -6.24 -5.95
N ARG A 53 -17.21 -5.77 -5.95
CA ARG A 53 -18.25 -6.27 -5.03
C ARG A 53 -18.61 -7.73 -5.38
N HIS A 54 -18.87 -8.54 -4.37
CA HIS A 54 -19.22 -9.97 -4.48
C HIS A 54 -18.18 -10.92 -5.09
N ALA A 55 -16.93 -10.50 -5.27
CA ALA A 55 -15.89 -11.33 -5.89
C ALA A 55 -15.52 -12.62 -5.12
N PHE A 56 -15.82 -12.70 -3.81
CA PHE A 56 -15.41 -13.81 -2.94
C PHE A 56 -16.59 -14.45 -2.17
N GLY A 57 -17.83 -14.11 -2.54
CA GLY A 57 -19.04 -14.58 -1.83
C GLY A 57 -19.33 -13.83 -0.52
N ALA A 58 -20.58 -13.91 -0.05
CA ALA A 58 -21.09 -13.13 1.09
C ALA A 58 -20.35 -13.39 2.41
N ALA A 59 -19.78 -14.58 2.58
CA ALA A 59 -19.03 -14.95 3.78
C ALA A 59 -17.67 -14.20 3.92
N LEU A 60 -17.03 -13.84 2.81
CA LEU A 60 -15.71 -13.18 2.78
C LEU A 60 -15.80 -11.67 2.49
N GLU A 61 -17.02 -11.15 2.32
CA GLU A 61 -17.31 -9.74 2.07
C GLU A 61 -16.75 -8.76 3.15
N PRO A 62 -16.79 -9.04 4.47
CA PRO A 62 -16.20 -8.14 5.47
C PRO A 62 -14.67 -8.10 5.41
N GLU A 63 -14.00 -9.23 5.21
CA GLU A 63 -12.54 -9.29 5.05
C GLU A 63 -12.09 -8.54 3.78
N ARG A 64 -12.85 -8.70 2.69
CA ARG A 64 -12.65 -7.95 1.45
C ARG A 64 -12.76 -6.43 1.68
N ARG A 65 -13.77 -5.94 2.41
CA ARG A 65 -13.93 -4.50 2.70
C ARG A 65 -12.74 -3.95 3.51
N TYR A 66 -12.24 -4.72 4.46
CA TYR A 66 -11.06 -4.36 5.24
C TYR A 66 -9.80 -4.31 4.36
N ALA A 67 -9.59 -5.32 3.52
CA ALA A 67 -8.49 -5.35 2.55
C ALA A 67 -8.58 -4.18 1.55
N ALA A 68 -9.76 -3.88 1.02
CA ALA A 68 -9.96 -2.74 0.11
C ALA A 68 -9.61 -1.40 0.75
N ARG A 69 -9.96 -1.19 2.04
CA ARG A 69 -9.54 0.00 2.78
C ARG A 69 -8.03 0.07 2.93
N GLN A 70 -7.38 -1.05 3.26
CA GLN A 70 -5.92 -1.11 3.37
C GLN A 70 -5.22 -0.81 2.05
N LEU A 71 -5.77 -1.28 0.93
CA LEU A 71 -5.25 -0.94 -0.40
C LEU A 71 -5.35 0.56 -0.65
N ILE A 72 -6.50 1.18 -0.36
CA ILE A 72 -6.69 2.62 -0.54
C ILE A 72 -5.70 3.41 0.33
N PHE A 73 -5.59 3.09 1.62
CA PHE A 73 -4.62 3.76 2.50
C PHE A 73 -3.18 3.54 2.04
N GLY A 74 -2.82 2.32 1.65
CA GLY A 74 -1.49 2.00 1.13
C GLY A 74 -1.14 2.78 -0.13
N ILE A 75 -2.07 2.86 -1.08
CA ILE A 75 -1.89 3.66 -2.31
C ILE A 75 -1.77 5.15 -1.98
N VAL A 76 -2.62 5.69 -1.09
CA VAL A 76 -2.58 7.11 -0.71
C VAL A 76 -1.24 7.46 -0.06
N PHE A 77 -0.78 6.66 0.91
CA PHE A 77 0.52 6.88 1.56
C PHE A 77 1.69 6.70 0.59
N ALA A 78 1.67 5.66 -0.26
CA ALA A 78 2.71 5.44 -1.26
C ALA A 78 2.76 6.58 -2.28
N ALA A 79 1.61 7.06 -2.77
CA ALA A 79 1.52 8.17 -3.71
C ALA A 79 1.99 9.49 -3.07
N ALA A 80 1.61 9.76 -1.81
CA ALA A 80 2.08 10.93 -1.08
C ALA A 80 3.61 10.90 -0.87
N GLY A 81 4.15 9.74 -0.48
CA GLY A 81 5.60 9.54 -0.34
C GLY A 81 6.34 9.72 -1.67
N LEU A 82 5.82 9.13 -2.77
CA LEU A 82 6.38 9.29 -4.11
C LEU A 82 6.34 10.75 -4.60
N LEU A 83 5.23 11.45 -4.36
CA LEU A 83 5.10 12.87 -4.72
C LEU A 83 6.08 13.74 -3.94
N LEU A 84 6.21 13.52 -2.62
CA LEU A 84 7.17 14.23 -1.79
C LEU A 84 8.61 13.94 -2.20
N PHE A 85 8.92 12.68 -2.52
CA PHE A 85 10.24 12.27 -2.99
C PHE A 85 10.57 12.85 -4.37
N ALA A 86 9.63 12.79 -5.31
CA ALA A 86 9.76 13.40 -6.64
C ALA A 86 9.90 14.93 -6.55
N TRP A 87 9.17 15.56 -5.64
CA TRP A 87 9.31 16.99 -5.35
C TRP A 87 10.70 17.33 -4.79
N LEU A 88 11.19 16.59 -3.80
CA LEU A 88 12.54 16.77 -3.23
C LEU A 88 13.63 16.64 -4.31
N LEU A 89 13.53 15.62 -5.16
CA LEU A 89 14.40 15.44 -6.33
C LEU A 89 14.33 16.62 -7.30
N ALA A 90 13.12 17.09 -7.63
CA ALA A 90 12.92 18.21 -8.55
C ALA A 90 13.47 19.55 -8.00
N THR A 91 13.43 19.71 -6.67
CA THR A 91 13.96 20.92 -6.00
C THR A 91 15.48 20.86 -5.75
N GLY A 92 16.17 19.76 -6.08
CA GLY A 92 17.61 19.62 -5.88
C GLY A 92 18.03 19.58 -4.40
N ALA A 93 17.09 19.35 -3.49
CA ALA A 93 17.40 19.19 -2.07
C ALA A 93 18.30 17.96 -1.88
N PRO A 94 19.38 18.03 -1.08
CA PRO A 94 20.26 16.88 -0.86
C PRO A 94 19.47 15.79 -0.14
N VAL A 95 19.03 14.78 -0.90
CA VAL A 95 18.41 13.57 -0.34
C VAL A 95 19.52 12.71 0.23
N GLY A 96 19.82 12.88 1.51
CA GLY A 96 20.70 11.98 2.26
C GLY A 96 19.98 10.66 2.48
N VAL A 97 20.33 9.62 1.72
CA VAL A 97 19.88 8.26 2.05
C VAL A 97 20.77 7.78 3.19
N ASN A 98 20.38 8.07 4.43
CA ASN A 98 20.99 7.46 5.60
C ASN A 98 20.49 6.00 5.68
N VAL A 99 21.24 5.10 5.03
CA VAL A 99 21.11 3.64 5.16
C VAL A 99 21.84 3.18 6.41
#